data_AF-A0A4Y6Q1D1-F1
#
_entry.id   AF-A0A4Y6Q1D1-F1
#
_cell.length_a   1.000
_cell.length_b   1.000
_cell.length_c   1.000
_cell.angle_alpha   90.00
_cell.angle_beta   90.00
_cell.angle_gamma   90.00
#
_symmetry.space_group_name_H-M   'P 1'
#
loop_
_entity.id
_entity.type
_entity.pdbx_description
1 polymer ?
#
loop_
_entity_poly.entity_id
_entity_poly.type
_entity_poly.pdbx_seq_one_letter_code
_entity_poly.pdbx_strand_id
1 'polypeptide(L)'
;MHSLAGGGTVRKIHTYDGLDRLKFTDFDSPTVNFNQAFGYSSTGNISYVGDKNAPDEDYAYGDDSISQAVTSIAYANAEPGTRTLSYDLDGQLVTDVRQFLQTGEIEKRNIAYDATGCMRQIDVVRKGSNGTLLEDMTTTHVCGQGGRRVFRSTVDYVNGEVNRVIDFAGIAEIRPDEGPDRDQDGYPDGLIFVRIPVNGAVSVEDARSLVDGSRIEEESGYIHSDLRGSVLAKTAIEGAASIDKEAVYGAWGEPVEVSTAAKPRHQFVDFEPDRATGYYYMGARVYDPTLRRWLSPDPLLWAVPGLEEGNGAGLNLYAYADNDPVGLIDPQGTDPGAVIWDGGGGCMASQPDCGRDPNPFSQQKPHELSDGGKVVGAVVLGTLSLATDPVAEAVEAPGKIASAVESGDGVQIASVGAMILVNILTRGKGGKVRKVLDEGAEVVEDVAKAGKKAKPGSYRPEREMPKTKHGEHQADTDAPHSQIATKRSKRGKGDYTQAKEWGYDEDGNLVPKRQIDFTDHGRPDKHTSPHQHKYVPNETGGSPKRGEPEPLEEP
;
A
#
# COMPACT_ATOMS: atom_id res chain seq x y z
N MET A 1 -23.02 -18.23 -0.22
CA MET A 1 -22.56 -19.64 -0.10
C MET A 1 -21.58 -19.88 -1.23
N HIS A 2 -20.47 -20.56 -0.95
CA HIS A 2 -19.44 -20.92 -1.93
C HIS A 2 -19.33 -22.45 -1.98
N SER A 3 -19.22 -23.05 -3.17
CA SER A 3 -19.06 -24.51 -3.32
C SER A 3 -17.58 -24.85 -3.41
N LEU A 4 -17.13 -25.83 -2.61
CA LEU A 4 -15.73 -26.26 -2.59
C LEU A 4 -15.43 -27.26 -3.71
N ALA A 5 -14.18 -27.32 -4.15
CA ALA A 5 -13.69 -28.26 -5.16
C ALA A 5 -13.93 -29.75 -4.79
N GLY A 6 -13.85 -30.08 -3.50
CA GLY A 6 -14.11 -31.43 -2.96
C GLY A 6 -15.59 -31.76 -2.74
N GLY A 7 -16.51 -30.83 -3.06
CA GLY A 7 -17.93 -30.92 -2.73
C GLY A 7 -18.27 -30.36 -1.35
N GLY A 8 -19.50 -29.85 -1.21
CA GLY A 8 -19.98 -29.17 -0.01
C GLY A 8 -19.97 -27.65 -0.12
N THR A 9 -20.68 -26.99 0.79
CA THR A 9 -20.89 -25.54 0.75
C THR A 9 -20.28 -24.87 1.97
N VAL A 10 -19.59 -23.76 1.75
CA VAL A 10 -19.20 -22.81 2.79
C VAL A 10 -20.35 -21.86 3.03
N ARG A 11 -20.76 -21.76 4.29
CA ARG A 11 -21.72 -20.79 4.80
C ARG A 11 -21.01 -19.86 5.77
N LYS A 12 -21.19 -18.56 5.55
CA LYS A 12 -20.74 -17.50 6.46
C LYS A 12 -21.94 -16.70 6.92
N ILE A 13 -21.98 -16.38 8.21
CA ILE A 13 -23.03 -15.52 8.79
C ILE A 13 -22.33 -14.41 9.52
N HIS A 14 -22.67 -13.17 9.18
CA HIS A 14 -22.10 -11.99 9.81
C HIS A 14 -23.18 -11.25 10.58
N THR A 15 -22.88 -10.83 11.80
CA THR A 15 -23.76 -10.01 12.63
C THR A 15 -23.03 -8.73 13.01
N TYR A 16 -23.75 -7.63 12.95
CA TYR A 16 -23.23 -6.29 13.17
C TYR A 16 -23.74 -5.70 14.48
N ASP A 17 -23.00 -4.74 15.05
CA ASP A 17 -23.46 -3.95 16.18
C ASP A 17 -24.28 -2.72 15.72
N GLY A 18 -24.69 -1.86 16.67
CA GLY A 18 -25.51 -0.68 16.35
C GLY A 18 -24.77 0.46 15.66
N LEU A 19 -23.46 0.30 15.42
CA LEU A 19 -22.60 1.22 14.67
C LEU A 19 -22.11 0.57 13.36
N ASP A 20 -22.80 -0.48 12.90
CA ASP A 20 -22.48 -1.23 11.67
C ASP A 20 -21.08 -1.88 11.66
N ARG A 21 -20.49 -2.13 12.84
CA ARG A 21 -19.21 -2.84 12.95
C ARG A 21 -19.43 -4.34 13.06
N LEU A 22 -18.55 -5.14 12.45
CA LEU A 22 -18.65 -6.59 12.48
C LEU A 22 -18.50 -7.11 13.92
N LYS A 23 -19.57 -7.61 14.51
CA LYS A 23 -19.60 -8.10 15.90
C LYS A 23 -19.34 -9.59 16.00
N PHE A 24 -19.84 -10.35 15.03
CA PHE A 24 -19.77 -11.80 15.05
C PHE A 24 -19.70 -12.36 13.63
N THR A 25 -18.88 -13.40 13.46
CA THR A 25 -18.86 -14.20 12.23
C THR A 25 -18.91 -15.68 12.57
N ASP A 26 -19.86 -16.39 11.98
CA ASP A 26 -19.87 -17.85 11.93
C ASP A 26 -19.29 -18.30 10.60
N PHE A 27 -18.41 -19.29 10.65
CA PHE A 27 -17.90 -20.00 9.50
C PHE A 27 -18.26 -21.47 9.62
N ASP A 28 -18.99 -21.97 8.62
CA ASP A 28 -19.46 -23.35 8.56
C ASP A 28 -19.08 -23.96 7.21
N SER A 29 -18.36 -25.08 7.26
CA SER A 29 -17.93 -25.86 6.10
C SER A 29 -17.87 -27.35 6.46
N PRO A 30 -17.77 -28.26 5.47
CA PRO A 30 -17.69 -29.69 5.75
C PRO A 30 -16.52 -30.12 6.64
N THR A 31 -15.40 -29.38 6.63
CA THR A 31 -14.14 -29.74 7.28
C THR A 31 -13.76 -28.81 8.44
N VAL A 32 -14.16 -27.53 8.36
CA VAL A 32 -13.78 -26.49 9.32
C VAL A 32 -15.03 -25.74 9.77
N ASN A 33 -15.20 -25.65 11.08
CA ASN A 33 -16.28 -24.91 11.73
C ASN A 33 -15.70 -24.07 12.87
N PHE A 34 -15.91 -22.77 12.81
CA PHE A 34 -15.52 -21.88 13.89
C PHE A 34 -16.45 -20.67 13.96
N ASN A 35 -16.41 -19.99 15.09
CA ASN A 35 -17.04 -18.70 15.25
C ASN A 35 -16.02 -17.72 15.81
N GLN A 36 -16.17 -16.45 15.46
CA GLN A 36 -15.38 -15.36 16.02
C GLN A 36 -16.31 -14.22 16.45
N ALA A 37 -16.06 -13.70 17.64
CA ALA A 37 -16.69 -12.54 18.21
C ALA A 37 -15.65 -11.42 18.37
N PHE A 38 -16.11 -10.18 18.15
CA PHE A 38 -15.27 -8.99 18.19
C PHE A 38 -15.86 -7.99 19.20
N GLY A 39 -15.02 -7.54 20.12
CA GLY A 39 -15.33 -6.43 21.03
C GLY A 39 -14.70 -5.15 20.54
N TYR A 40 -15.38 -4.02 20.73
CA TYR A 40 -14.87 -2.70 20.39
C TYR A 40 -15.06 -1.71 21.54
N SER A 41 -14.12 -0.78 21.66
CA SER A 41 -14.28 0.43 22.45
C SER A 41 -15.22 1.44 21.77
N SER A 42 -15.49 2.56 22.44
CA SER A 42 -16.25 3.68 21.88
C SER A 42 -15.54 4.38 20.72
N THR A 43 -14.21 4.24 20.60
CA THR A 43 -13.38 4.85 19.55
C THR A 43 -13.05 3.86 18.41
N GLY A 44 -13.70 2.69 18.39
CA GLY A 44 -13.50 1.69 17.33
C GLY A 44 -12.26 0.81 17.50
N ASN A 45 -11.46 0.98 18.56
CA ASN A 45 -10.38 0.05 18.90
C ASN A 45 -10.97 -1.34 19.23
N ILE A 46 -10.47 -2.41 18.60
CA ILE A 46 -10.81 -3.80 18.97
C ILE A 46 -10.32 -4.06 20.39
N SER A 47 -11.20 -4.41 21.32
CA SER A 47 -10.79 -4.75 22.69
C SER A 47 -10.42 -6.23 22.83
N TYR A 48 -11.14 -7.12 22.14
CA TYR A 48 -10.84 -8.55 22.12
C TYR A 48 -11.34 -9.21 20.83
N VAL A 49 -10.73 -10.35 20.50
CA VAL A 49 -11.21 -11.32 19.49
C VAL A 49 -11.26 -12.71 20.13
N GLY A 50 -12.25 -13.52 19.84
CA GLY A 50 -12.27 -14.91 20.32
C GLY A 50 -13.54 -15.66 19.93
N ASP A 51 -13.78 -16.82 20.52
CA ASP A 51 -15.09 -17.48 20.41
C ASP A 51 -16.13 -16.64 21.17
N LYS A 52 -17.39 -16.72 20.74
CA LYS A 52 -18.57 -16.19 21.44
C LYS A 52 -18.58 -16.47 22.95
N ASN A 53 -17.93 -17.54 23.39
CA ASN A 53 -17.91 -18.00 24.79
C ASN A 53 -16.56 -17.80 25.50
N ALA A 54 -15.49 -17.43 24.80
CA ALA A 54 -14.17 -17.22 25.39
C ALA A 54 -13.30 -16.31 24.50
N PRO A 55 -12.84 -15.13 25.00
CA PRO A 55 -11.85 -14.35 24.28
C PRO A 55 -10.55 -15.16 24.07
N ASP A 56 -9.93 -14.99 22.92
CA ASP A 56 -8.66 -15.64 22.53
C ASP A 56 -7.52 -14.62 22.44
N GLU A 57 -7.83 -13.42 21.96
CA GLU A 57 -6.90 -12.33 21.75
C GLU A 57 -7.33 -11.11 22.55
N ASP A 58 -6.49 -10.64 23.46
CA ASP A 58 -6.70 -9.40 24.22
C ASP A 58 -5.76 -8.30 23.71
N TYR A 59 -6.33 -7.16 23.32
CA TYR A 59 -5.61 -6.06 22.68
C TYR A 59 -5.31 -4.93 23.67
N ALA A 60 -4.08 -4.45 23.65
CA ALA A 60 -3.66 -3.23 24.34
C ALA A 60 -3.25 -2.16 23.33
N TYR A 61 -3.43 -0.89 23.71
CA TYR A 61 -3.25 0.27 22.84
C TYR A 61 -2.22 1.25 23.39
N GLY A 62 -1.79 2.19 22.54
CA GLY A 62 -0.85 3.27 22.86
C GLY A 62 -1.36 4.26 23.90
N ASP A 63 -0.48 5.21 24.26
CA ASP A 63 -0.82 6.33 25.14
C ASP A 63 -1.60 7.43 24.38
N ASP A 64 -1.82 8.58 25.01
CA ASP A 64 -2.59 9.68 24.43
C ASP A 64 -2.05 10.17 23.06
N SER A 65 -0.76 9.95 22.75
CA SER A 65 -0.14 10.40 21.49
C SER A 65 -0.50 9.52 20.27
N ILE A 66 -0.72 8.21 20.48
CA ILE A 66 -1.09 7.23 19.44
C ILE A 66 -2.12 6.21 19.98
N SER A 67 -3.16 6.70 20.66
CA SER A 67 -4.12 5.89 21.44
C SER A 67 -4.91 4.82 20.66
N GLN A 68 -4.82 4.83 19.33
CA GLN A 68 -5.47 3.88 18.43
C GLN A 68 -4.52 2.80 17.90
N ALA A 69 -3.21 2.96 18.10
CA ALA A 69 -2.19 1.99 17.71
C ALA A 69 -2.15 0.83 18.70
N VAL A 70 -2.19 -0.42 18.20
CA VAL A 70 -2.11 -1.62 19.03
C VAL A 70 -0.67 -1.79 19.52
N THR A 71 -0.42 -1.84 20.82
CA THR A 71 0.93 -2.00 21.41
C THR A 71 1.23 -3.43 21.82
N SER A 72 0.21 -4.22 22.18
CA SER A 72 0.39 -5.64 22.40
C SER A 72 -0.88 -6.45 22.22
N ILE A 73 -0.71 -7.73 21.89
CA ILE A 73 -1.77 -8.74 21.90
C ILE A 73 -1.32 -9.91 22.78
N ALA A 74 -2.19 -10.37 23.68
CA ALA A 74 -2.03 -11.63 24.37
C ALA A 74 -2.90 -12.70 23.69
N TYR A 75 -2.31 -13.84 23.32
CA TYR A 75 -3.00 -14.98 22.72
C TYR A 75 -3.17 -16.08 23.76
N ALA A 76 -4.41 -16.53 23.98
CA ALA A 76 -4.76 -17.45 25.05
C ALA A 76 -4.89 -18.91 24.59
N ASN A 77 -5.37 -19.16 23.36
CA ASN A 77 -5.82 -20.50 22.95
C ASN A 77 -4.88 -21.22 21.97
N ALA A 78 -5.24 -21.37 20.69
CA ALA A 78 -4.63 -22.37 19.80
C ALA A 78 -3.11 -22.22 19.63
N GLU A 79 -2.61 -20.98 19.63
CA GLU A 79 -1.19 -20.64 19.67
C GLU A 79 -0.93 -19.61 20.77
N PRO A 80 -0.83 -20.02 22.05
CA PRO A 80 -0.62 -19.12 23.16
C PRO A 80 0.70 -18.36 22.98
N GLY A 81 0.68 -17.08 23.29
CA GLY A 81 1.77 -16.20 22.88
C GLY A 81 1.55 -14.76 23.29
N THR A 82 2.54 -13.94 22.96
CA THR A 82 2.41 -12.49 23.00
C THR A 82 2.87 -11.92 21.67
N ARG A 83 2.28 -10.80 21.29
CA ARG A 83 2.78 -9.94 20.22
C ARG A 83 2.96 -8.55 20.77
N THR A 84 4.11 -7.93 20.53
CA THR A 84 4.46 -6.60 21.01
C THR A 84 4.86 -5.73 19.84
N LEU A 85 4.24 -4.57 19.73
CA LEU A 85 4.36 -3.65 18.61
C LEU A 85 4.91 -2.32 19.10
N SER A 86 5.74 -1.66 18.28
CA SER A 86 6.33 -0.37 18.59
C SER A 86 6.31 0.53 17.36
N TYR A 87 6.04 1.81 17.58
CA TYR A 87 5.79 2.79 16.54
C TYR A 87 6.80 3.95 16.62
N ASP A 88 7.02 4.62 15.51
CA ASP A 88 7.74 5.89 15.49
C ASP A 88 6.84 7.08 15.87
N LEU A 89 7.39 8.29 15.83
CA LEU A 89 6.69 9.54 16.16
C LEU A 89 5.56 9.89 15.18
N ASP A 90 5.61 9.34 13.97
CA ASP A 90 4.56 9.50 12.96
C ASP A 90 3.50 8.40 13.08
N GLY A 91 3.60 7.54 14.11
CA GLY A 91 2.67 6.46 14.37
C GLY A 91 2.83 5.25 13.45
N GLN A 92 3.93 5.15 12.69
CA GLN A 92 4.18 4.01 11.81
C GLN A 92 4.82 2.84 12.57
N LEU A 93 4.36 1.61 12.32
CA LEU A 93 4.88 0.43 13.01
C LEU A 93 6.32 0.15 12.61
N VAL A 94 7.28 0.28 13.52
CA VAL A 94 8.71 0.05 13.27
C VAL A 94 9.23 -1.29 13.78
N THR A 95 8.54 -1.91 14.74
CA THR A 95 8.92 -3.23 15.26
C THR A 95 7.70 -4.02 15.68
N ASP A 96 7.69 -5.30 15.32
CA ASP A 96 6.69 -6.29 15.72
C ASP A 96 7.40 -7.55 16.19
N VAL A 97 7.13 -7.98 17.42
CA VAL A 97 7.74 -9.16 18.03
C VAL A 97 6.65 -10.11 18.47
N ARG A 98 6.60 -11.30 17.86
CA ARG A 98 5.72 -12.40 18.27
C ARG A 98 6.52 -13.46 19.03
N GLN A 99 6.05 -13.81 20.23
CA GLN A 99 6.59 -14.88 21.05
C GLN A 99 5.55 -16.00 21.13
N PHE A 100 5.98 -17.22 20.79
CA PHE A 100 5.15 -18.41 20.82
C PHE A 100 5.45 -19.19 22.09
N LEU A 101 4.49 -19.27 23.03
CA LEU A 101 4.72 -19.90 24.34
C LEU A 101 4.93 -21.42 24.24
N GLN A 102 4.24 -22.07 23.31
CA GLN A 102 4.32 -23.54 23.16
C GLN A 102 5.68 -24.00 22.62
N THR A 103 6.22 -23.32 21.60
CA THR A 103 7.48 -23.68 20.95
C THR A 103 8.69 -22.95 21.56
N GLY A 104 8.45 -21.85 22.26
CA GLY A 104 9.48 -20.91 22.71
C GLY A 104 10.14 -20.14 21.56
N GLU A 105 9.51 -20.14 20.38
CA GLU A 105 9.99 -19.39 19.23
C GLU A 105 9.75 -17.89 19.40
N ILE A 106 10.65 -17.10 18.83
CA ILE A 106 10.53 -15.65 18.76
C ILE A 106 10.69 -15.23 17.31
N GLU A 107 9.67 -14.56 16.78
CA GLU A 107 9.65 -13.94 15.47
C GLU A 107 9.72 -12.43 15.65
N LYS A 108 10.71 -11.80 15.03
CA LYS A 108 10.93 -10.36 15.09
C LYS A 108 10.91 -9.78 13.69
N ARG A 109 10.07 -8.78 13.49
CA ARG A 109 9.97 -7.97 12.29
C ARG A 109 10.47 -6.56 12.60
N ASN A 110 11.44 -6.06 11.84
CA ASN A 110 11.86 -4.67 11.88
C ASN A 110 11.44 -4.01 10.57
N ILE A 111 10.80 -2.85 10.66
CA ILE A 111 10.19 -2.18 9.52
C ILE A 111 10.82 -0.80 9.38
N ALA A 112 11.12 -0.41 8.14
CA ALA A 112 11.62 0.90 7.81
C ALA A 112 10.74 1.57 6.74
N TYR A 113 10.43 2.84 6.97
CA TYR A 113 9.70 3.71 6.06
C TYR A 113 10.63 4.81 5.54
N ASP A 114 10.28 5.39 4.40
CA ASP A 114 10.88 6.65 3.97
C ASP A 114 10.09 7.85 4.55
N ALA A 115 10.59 9.06 4.26
CA ALA A 115 9.99 10.29 4.75
C ALA A 115 8.57 10.59 4.20
N THR A 116 8.08 9.80 3.25
CA THR A 116 6.72 9.92 2.71
C THR A 116 5.75 8.90 3.31
N GLY A 117 6.22 8.04 4.22
CA GLY A 117 5.44 6.96 4.81
C GLY A 117 5.39 5.69 3.95
N CYS A 118 6.13 5.64 2.84
CA CYS A 118 6.26 4.42 2.06
C CYS A 118 7.13 3.40 2.82
N MET A 119 6.58 2.22 3.10
CA MET A 119 7.35 1.11 3.69
C MET A 119 8.41 0.66 2.68
N ARG A 120 9.69 0.78 3.03
CA ARG A 120 10.85 0.50 2.17
C ARG A 120 11.46 -0.86 2.42
N GLN A 121 11.43 -1.32 3.66
CA GLN A 121 12.09 -2.56 4.04
C GLN A 121 11.39 -3.19 5.24
N ILE A 122 11.32 -4.52 5.23
CA ILE A 122 11.00 -5.32 6.39
C ILE A 122 12.01 -6.47 6.52
N ASP A 123 12.60 -6.59 7.70
CA ASP A 123 13.51 -7.67 8.07
C ASP A 123 12.80 -8.59 9.05
N VAL A 124 12.63 -9.86 8.69
CA VAL A 124 11.97 -10.89 9.50
C VAL A 124 13.01 -11.90 9.95
N VAL A 125 13.12 -12.09 11.26
CA VAL A 125 13.99 -13.10 11.87
C VAL A 125 13.16 -13.94 12.84
N ARG A 126 13.07 -15.23 12.58
CA ARG A 126 12.44 -16.21 13.49
C ARG A 126 13.48 -17.16 14.05
N LYS A 127 13.48 -17.31 15.38
CA LYS A 127 14.40 -18.19 16.10
C LYS A 127 13.66 -19.19 16.94
N GLY A 128 14.17 -20.42 16.96
CA GLY A 128 13.77 -21.47 17.88
C GLY A 128 14.14 -21.17 19.32
N SER A 129 13.56 -21.92 20.27
CA SER A 129 13.84 -21.79 21.71
C SER A 129 15.31 -22.01 22.09
N ASN A 130 16.08 -22.70 21.25
CA ASN A 130 17.52 -22.93 21.40
C ASN A 130 18.39 -21.88 20.66
N GLY A 131 17.77 -20.88 20.03
CA GLY A 131 18.43 -19.87 19.20
C GLY A 131 18.73 -20.28 17.76
N THR A 132 18.31 -21.47 17.31
CA THR A 132 18.40 -21.88 15.90
C THR A 132 17.64 -20.89 15.03
N LEU A 133 18.26 -20.42 13.95
CA LEU A 133 17.63 -19.56 12.96
C LEU A 133 16.66 -20.41 12.12
N LEU A 134 15.37 -20.10 12.19
CA LEU A 134 14.30 -20.76 11.44
C LEU A 134 13.90 -19.97 10.21
N GLU A 135 13.94 -18.64 10.31
CA GLU A 135 13.63 -17.72 9.23
C GLU A 135 14.54 -16.51 9.31
N ASP A 136 15.03 -16.07 8.16
CA ASP A 136 15.81 -14.85 7.98
C ASP A 136 15.50 -14.32 6.59
N MET A 137 14.56 -13.38 6.53
CA MET A 137 14.07 -12.82 5.28
C MET A 137 14.15 -11.30 5.30
N THR A 138 14.54 -10.71 4.18
CA THR A 138 14.43 -9.27 3.96
C THR A 138 13.55 -9.03 2.75
N THR A 139 12.43 -8.33 2.93
CA THR A 139 11.66 -7.75 1.82
C THR A 139 11.99 -6.26 1.68
N THR A 140 12.36 -5.85 0.47
CA THR A 140 12.51 -4.44 0.08
C THR A 140 11.43 -4.03 -0.91
N HIS A 141 11.00 -2.78 -0.81
CA HIS A 141 9.91 -2.22 -1.60
C HIS A 141 10.33 -0.91 -2.26
N VAL A 142 9.77 -0.64 -3.43
CA VAL A 142 9.76 0.68 -4.06
C VAL A 142 8.32 1.10 -4.29
N CYS A 143 7.94 2.25 -3.74
CA CYS A 143 6.66 2.89 -4.02
C CYS A 143 6.78 3.85 -5.21
N GLY A 144 5.76 3.84 -6.05
CA GLY A 144 5.47 4.87 -7.02
C GLY A 144 4.56 5.96 -6.45
N GLN A 145 3.94 6.73 -7.35
CA GLN A 145 3.00 7.77 -6.99
C GLN A 145 1.80 7.19 -6.21
N GLY A 146 1.36 7.89 -5.15
CA GLY A 146 0.24 7.47 -4.30
C GLY A 146 0.54 6.26 -3.43
N GLY A 147 1.81 5.95 -3.15
CA GLY A 147 2.23 4.84 -2.29
C GLY A 147 2.24 3.47 -2.97
N ARG A 148 1.68 3.36 -4.18
CA ARG A 148 1.53 2.08 -4.89
C ARG A 148 2.88 1.39 -5.11
N ARG A 149 2.99 0.13 -4.70
CA ARG A 149 4.16 -0.71 -4.94
C ARG A 149 4.44 -0.84 -6.45
N VAL A 150 5.66 -0.52 -6.87
CA VAL A 150 6.15 -0.75 -8.25
C VAL A 150 7.21 -1.84 -8.31
N PHE A 151 7.89 -2.10 -7.18
CA PHE A 151 8.86 -3.16 -7.06
C PHE A 151 8.83 -3.79 -5.66
N ARG A 152 9.06 -5.11 -5.61
CA ARG A 152 9.34 -5.87 -4.40
C ARG A 152 10.53 -6.79 -4.66
N SER A 153 11.42 -6.93 -3.69
CA SER A 153 12.42 -8.01 -3.66
C SER A 153 12.43 -8.64 -2.27
N THR A 154 12.10 -9.92 -2.18
CA THR A 154 12.22 -10.71 -0.95
C THR A 154 13.39 -11.66 -1.08
N VAL A 155 14.33 -11.59 -0.15
CA VAL A 155 15.47 -12.51 -0.05
C VAL A 155 15.25 -13.38 1.18
N ASP A 156 15.30 -14.70 0.99
CA ASP A 156 15.30 -15.71 2.05
C ASP A 156 16.73 -16.24 2.22
N TYR A 157 17.40 -15.81 3.28
CA TYR A 157 18.78 -16.17 3.55
C TYR A 157 18.93 -17.60 4.07
N VAL A 158 17.85 -18.20 4.58
CA VAL A 158 17.88 -19.59 5.08
C VAL A 158 17.82 -20.56 3.90
N ASN A 159 16.92 -20.33 2.96
CA ASN A 159 16.74 -21.20 1.80
C ASN A 159 17.58 -20.77 0.58
N GLY A 160 18.18 -19.57 0.60
CA GLY A 160 18.96 -19.02 -0.51
C GLY A 160 18.08 -18.62 -1.70
N GLU A 161 16.84 -18.23 -1.45
CA GLU A 161 15.86 -17.88 -2.47
C GLU A 161 15.69 -16.37 -2.61
N VAL A 162 15.39 -15.93 -3.83
CA VAL A 162 15.06 -14.54 -4.14
C VAL A 162 13.71 -14.53 -4.86
N ASN A 163 12.83 -13.60 -4.52
CA ASN A 163 11.57 -13.36 -5.20
C ASN A 163 11.42 -11.87 -5.52
N ARG A 164 11.61 -11.51 -6.79
CA ARG A 164 11.39 -10.15 -7.28
C ARG A 164 10.07 -10.03 -8.02
N VAL A 165 9.45 -8.86 -7.86
CA VAL A 165 8.20 -8.49 -8.51
C VAL A 165 8.34 -7.08 -9.05
N ILE A 166 8.08 -6.90 -10.33
CA ILE A 166 7.95 -5.58 -10.96
C ILE A 166 6.49 -5.43 -11.37
N ASP A 167 5.79 -4.46 -10.77
CA ASP A 167 4.36 -4.26 -10.94
C ASP A 167 4.08 -3.09 -11.90
N PHE A 168 3.32 -3.37 -12.96
CA PHE A 168 2.87 -2.40 -13.95
C PHE A 168 1.39 -2.09 -13.74
N ALA A 169 1.11 -1.08 -12.94
CA ALA A 169 -0.24 -0.55 -12.70
C ALA A 169 -1.32 -1.60 -12.31
N GLY A 170 -0.95 -2.78 -11.81
CA GLY A 170 -1.87 -3.86 -11.47
C GLY A 170 -2.42 -4.62 -12.69
N ILE A 171 -2.00 -4.23 -13.90
CA ILE A 171 -2.39 -4.88 -15.16
C ILE A 171 -1.40 -5.96 -15.60
N ALA A 172 -0.15 -5.85 -15.18
CA ALA A 172 0.88 -6.81 -15.51
C ALA A 172 1.97 -6.85 -14.43
N GLU A 173 2.64 -7.99 -14.34
CA GLU A 173 3.74 -8.20 -13.39
C GLU A 173 4.87 -8.97 -14.07
N ILE A 174 6.12 -8.59 -13.81
CA ILE A 174 7.29 -9.39 -14.19
C ILE A 174 7.84 -10.07 -12.95
N ARG A 175 8.07 -11.39 -13.06
CA ARG A 175 8.63 -12.26 -12.03
C ARG A 175 9.90 -12.92 -12.55
N PRO A 176 11.08 -12.28 -12.43
CA PRO A 176 12.31 -12.81 -13.02
C PRO A 176 12.81 -14.08 -12.30
N ASP A 177 12.38 -14.32 -11.06
CA ASP A 177 12.82 -15.45 -10.24
C ASP A 177 11.81 -16.60 -10.21
N GLU A 178 10.90 -16.64 -11.18
CA GLU A 178 9.86 -17.67 -11.30
C GLU A 178 9.86 -18.23 -12.72
N GLY A 179 9.32 -19.43 -12.93
CA GLY A 179 9.37 -20.10 -14.24
C GLY A 179 9.57 -21.61 -14.16
N PRO A 180 8.97 -22.39 -15.08
CA PRO A 180 9.24 -23.82 -15.18
C PRO A 180 10.63 -24.08 -15.74
N ASP A 181 11.07 -23.25 -16.69
CA ASP A 181 12.37 -23.39 -17.34
C ASP A 181 13.49 -22.81 -16.48
N ARG A 182 14.65 -23.47 -16.56
CA ARG A 182 15.87 -23.10 -15.85
C ARG A 182 16.98 -22.80 -16.86
N ASP A 183 17.72 -21.72 -16.62
CA ASP A 183 18.91 -21.41 -17.38
C ASP A 183 20.06 -22.40 -17.11
N GLN A 184 21.18 -22.20 -17.80
CA GLN A 184 22.37 -23.06 -17.69
C GLN A 184 22.95 -23.09 -16.27
N ASP A 185 22.66 -22.07 -15.45
CA ASP A 185 23.11 -21.93 -14.08
C ASP A 185 22.06 -22.42 -13.07
N GLY A 186 20.90 -22.93 -13.53
CA GLY A 186 19.83 -23.50 -12.71
C GLY A 186 18.82 -22.48 -12.18
N TYR A 187 18.89 -21.22 -12.60
CA TYR A 187 17.95 -20.18 -12.19
C TYR A 187 16.71 -20.17 -13.08
N PRO A 188 15.53 -19.79 -12.55
CA PRO A 188 14.33 -19.63 -13.38
C PRO A 188 14.54 -18.61 -14.51
N ASP A 189 13.87 -18.88 -15.62
CA ASP A 189 13.94 -18.09 -16.86
C ASP A 189 12.99 -16.87 -16.87
N GLY A 190 12.18 -16.71 -15.82
CA GLY A 190 11.33 -15.54 -15.59
C GLY A 190 9.97 -15.61 -16.28
N LEU A 191 8.98 -14.98 -15.66
CA LEU A 191 7.59 -14.88 -16.14
C LEU A 191 7.18 -13.42 -16.35
N ILE A 192 6.25 -13.20 -17.29
CA ILE A 192 5.34 -12.05 -17.26
C ILE A 192 3.90 -12.52 -17.09
N PHE A 193 3.17 -11.88 -16.19
CA PHE A 193 1.73 -12.03 -16.03
C PHE A 193 1.03 -10.83 -16.66
N VAL A 194 -0.07 -11.10 -17.36
CA VAL A 194 -1.05 -10.07 -17.74
C VAL A 194 -2.39 -10.45 -17.10
N ARG A 195 -2.96 -9.50 -16.37
CA ARG A 195 -4.21 -9.67 -15.62
C ARG A 195 -5.29 -8.82 -16.27
N ILE A 196 -6.30 -9.48 -16.84
CA ILE A 196 -7.36 -8.82 -17.60
C ILE A 196 -8.68 -9.05 -16.87
N PRO A 197 -9.24 -8.02 -16.22
CA PRO A 197 -10.58 -8.14 -15.65
C PRO A 197 -11.58 -8.34 -16.79
N VAL A 198 -12.35 -9.41 -16.71
CA VAL A 198 -13.41 -9.72 -17.69
C VAL A 198 -14.73 -9.14 -17.21
N ASN A 199 -15.00 -9.25 -15.91
CA ASN A 199 -16.10 -8.61 -15.20
C ASN A 199 -15.73 -8.41 -13.72
N GLY A 200 -16.68 -7.98 -12.89
CA GLY A 200 -16.42 -7.71 -11.47
C GLY A 200 -16.07 -8.93 -10.60
N ALA A 201 -16.21 -10.17 -11.09
CA ALA A 201 -15.95 -11.39 -10.34
C ALA A 201 -14.93 -12.33 -11.02
N VAL A 202 -14.56 -12.08 -12.27
CA VAL A 202 -13.69 -12.94 -13.07
C VAL A 202 -12.61 -12.12 -13.76
N SER A 203 -11.37 -12.54 -13.57
CA SER A 203 -10.19 -12.03 -14.27
C SER A 203 -9.52 -13.17 -15.04
N VAL A 204 -8.85 -12.85 -16.14
CA VAL A 204 -7.95 -13.77 -16.84
C VAL A 204 -6.52 -13.43 -16.46
N GLU A 205 -5.78 -14.44 -16.03
CA GLU A 205 -4.33 -14.37 -15.89
C GLU A 205 -3.69 -15.14 -17.05
N ASP A 206 -2.91 -14.45 -17.88
CA ASP A 206 -2.07 -15.06 -18.92
C ASP A 206 -0.61 -14.90 -18.51
N ALA A 207 0.04 -16.03 -18.19
CA ALA A 207 1.44 -16.08 -17.82
C ALA A 207 2.27 -16.54 -19.02
N ARG A 208 3.35 -15.83 -19.33
CA ARG A 208 4.26 -16.16 -20.44
C ARG A 208 5.72 -16.17 -20.01
N SER A 209 6.50 -17.07 -20.59
CA SER A 209 7.95 -17.10 -20.44
C SER A 209 8.58 -15.80 -20.97
N LEU A 210 9.49 -15.22 -20.21
CA LEU A 210 10.28 -14.06 -20.66
C LEU A 210 11.32 -14.43 -21.72
N VAL A 211 11.63 -15.73 -21.89
CA VAL A 211 12.68 -16.19 -22.80
C VAL A 211 12.17 -16.34 -24.23
N ASP A 212 11.03 -17.03 -24.40
CA ASP A 212 10.50 -17.37 -25.72
C ASP A 212 9.04 -16.93 -25.95
N GLY A 213 8.39 -16.35 -24.93
CA GLY A 213 7.01 -15.89 -25.01
C GLY A 213 5.97 -17.02 -25.03
N SER A 214 6.39 -18.26 -24.81
CA SER A 214 5.48 -19.40 -24.66
C SER A 214 4.57 -19.19 -23.44
N ARG A 215 3.35 -19.72 -23.53
CA ARG A 215 2.37 -19.63 -22.45
C ARG A 215 2.69 -20.66 -21.38
N ILE A 216 2.70 -20.24 -20.12
CA ILE A 216 2.87 -21.11 -18.97
C ILE A 216 1.48 -21.53 -18.50
N GLU A 217 1.07 -22.74 -18.85
CA GLU A 217 -0.29 -23.22 -18.61
C GLU A 217 -0.65 -23.26 -17.12
N GLU A 218 0.25 -23.74 -16.26
CA GLU A 218 -0.03 -23.86 -14.81
C GLU A 218 -0.18 -22.49 -14.13
N GLU A 219 0.47 -21.46 -14.67
CA GLU A 219 0.43 -20.09 -14.17
C GLU A 219 -0.60 -19.21 -14.89
N SER A 220 -1.25 -19.71 -15.96
CA SER A 220 -2.37 -19.05 -16.65
C SER A 220 -3.74 -19.60 -16.23
N GLY A 221 -4.81 -18.82 -16.24
CA GLY A 221 -6.14 -19.30 -15.85
C GLY A 221 -7.22 -18.22 -15.75
N TYR A 222 -8.45 -18.66 -15.51
CA TYR A 222 -9.52 -17.79 -15.04
C TYR A 222 -9.48 -17.75 -13.50
N ILE A 223 -9.49 -16.53 -12.98
CA ILE A 223 -9.51 -16.20 -11.55
C ILE A 223 -10.95 -15.89 -11.17
N HIS A 224 -11.42 -16.50 -10.09
CA HIS A 224 -12.78 -16.34 -9.58
C HIS A 224 -12.72 -15.71 -8.20
N SER A 225 -13.35 -14.56 -8.03
CA SER A 225 -13.31 -13.79 -6.77
C SER A 225 -14.65 -13.78 -6.04
N ASP A 226 -14.60 -13.50 -4.73
CA ASP A 226 -15.77 -13.15 -3.93
C ASP A 226 -16.25 -11.71 -4.20
N LEU A 227 -17.33 -11.30 -3.55
CA LEU A 227 -17.89 -9.96 -3.72
C LEU A 227 -16.93 -8.83 -3.32
N ARG A 228 -15.95 -9.10 -2.45
CA ARG A 228 -14.91 -8.13 -2.07
C ARG A 228 -13.77 -8.08 -3.08
N GLY A 229 -13.75 -8.99 -4.06
CA GLY A 229 -12.63 -9.18 -4.98
C GLY A 229 -11.59 -10.20 -4.49
N SER A 230 -11.79 -10.85 -3.34
CA SER A 230 -10.83 -11.84 -2.82
C SER A 230 -10.85 -13.11 -3.67
N VAL A 231 -9.68 -13.59 -4.10
CA VAL A 231 -9.58 -14.69 -5.06
C VAL A 231 -9.90 -16.04 -4.40
N LEU A 232 -11.01 -16.65 -4.80
CA LEU A 232 -11.45 -17.93 -4.27
C LEU A 232 -10.87 -19.12 -5.02
N ALA A 233 -10.72 -19.02 -6.33
CA ALA A 233 -10.27 -20.14 -7.14
C ALA A 233 -9.59 -19.70 -8.43
N LYS A 234 -8.76 -20.60 -8.96
CA LYS A 234 -8.24 -20.54 -10.31
C LYS A 234 -8.62 -21.79 -11.08
N THR A 235 -9.13 -21.61 -12.30
CA THR A 235 -9.43 -22.69 -13.24
C THR A 235 -8.62 -22.56 -14.52
N ALA A 236 -8.20 -23.67 -15.11
CA ALA A 236 -7.49 -23.69 -16.39
C ALA A 236 -8.26 -22.99 -17.53
N ILE A 237 -7.53 -22.39 -18.49
CA ILE A 237 -8.13 -21.77 -19.69
C ILE A 237 -8.56 -22.81 -20.72
N GLU A 238 -7.83 -23.93 -20.79
CA GLU A 238 -8.02 -25.01 -21.75
C GLU A 238 -8.20 -26.33 -21.00
N GLY A 239 -8.94 -27.27 -21.59
CA GLY A 239 -9.24 -28.56 -20.96
C GLY A 239 -10.52 -28.57 -20.12
N ALA A 240 -10.71 -29.64 -19.35
CA ALA A 240 -11.83 -29.73 -18.42
C ALA A 240 -11.61 -28.74 -17.27
N ALA A 241 -12.68 -28.06 -16.81
CA ALA A 241 -12.60 -27.15 -15.68
C ALA A 241 -12.19 -27.89 -14.40
N SER A 242 -10.90 -27.85 -14.08
CA SER A 242 -10.34 -28.24 -12.78
C SER A 242 -10.10 -26.98 -11.94
N ILE A 243 -10.34 -27.08 -10.64
CA ILE A 243 -9.92 -26.06 -9.67
C ILE A 243 -8.49 -26.43 -9.27
N ASP A 244 -7.53 -25.65 -9.75
CA ASP A 244 -6.10 -25.94 -9.55
C ASP A 244 -5.57 -25.24 -8.30
N LYS A 245 -6.17 -24.10 -7.97
CA LYS A 245 -5.90 -23.33 -6.75
C LYS A 245 -7.23 -22.94 -6.09
N GLU A 246 -7.32 -23.03 -4.77
CA GLU A 246 -8.50 -22.69 -3.98
C GLU A 246 -8.11 -21.98 -2.69
N ALA A 247 -8.89 -20.98 -2.30
CA ALA A 247 -8.76 -20.33 -1.01
C ALA A 247 -10.13 -19.88 -0.50
N VAL A 248 -10.29 -19.92 0.82
CA VAL A 248 -11.42 -19.32 1.50
C VAL A 248 -10.88 -18.43 2.60
N TYR A 249 -11.45 -17.24 2.74
CA TYR A 249 -10.98 -16.25 3.71
C TYR A 249 -11.96 -16.09 4.86
N GLY A 250 -11.44 -15.77 6.04
CA GLY A 250 -12.23 -15.18 7.11
C GLY A 250 -12.71 -13.77 6.76
N ALA A 251 -13.34 -13.13 7.74
CA ALA A 251 -13.86 -11.78 7.55
C ALA A 251 -12.73 -10.78 7.30
N TRP A 252 -11.58 -10.95 7.95
CA TRP A 252 -10.46 -10.00 7.93
C TRP A 252 -9.37 -10.35 6.92
N GLY A 253 -9.61 -11.33 6.05
CA GLY A 253 -8.69 -11.70 4.96
C GLY A 253 -7.65 -12.76 5.34
N GLU A 254 -7.74 -13.31 6.54
CA GLU A 254 -6.98 -14.48 6.95
C GLU A 254 -7.44 -15.72 6.14
N PRO A 255 -6.54 -16.51 5.55
CA PRO A 255 -6.93 -17.72 4.84
C PRO A 255 -7.38 -18.82 5.81
N VAL A 256 -8.42 -19.55 5.42
CA VAL A 256 -9.00 -20.69 6.13
C VAL A 256 -8.69 -21.95 5.34
N GLU A 257 -8.01 -22.90 5.96
CA GLU A 257 -7.62 -24.18 5.34
C GLU A 257 -8.83 -25.12 5.22
N VAL A 258 -9.57 -25.00 4.12
CA VAL A 258 -10.76 -25.85 3.86
C VAL A 258 -10.47 -27.00 2.89
N SER A 259 -9.37 -26.94 2.15
CA SER A 259 -8.95 -27.95 1.18
C SER A 259 -7.43 -28.05 1.11
N THR A 260 -6.93 -29.06 0.40
CA THR A 260 -5.49 -29.27 0.16
C THR A 260 -4.99 -28.62 -1.13
N ALA A 261 -5.85 -27.91 -1.86
CA ALA A 261 -5.44 -27.20 -3.06
C ALA A 261 -4.49 -26.06 -2.69
N ALA A 262 -3.54 -25.74 -3.57
CA ALA A 262 -2.66 -24.61 -3.34
C ALA A 262 -3.49 -23.31 -3.35
N LYS A 263 -3.07 -22.33 -2.56
CA LYS A 263 -3.72 -21.02 -2.58
C LYS A 263 -3.38 -20.28 -3.88
N PRO A 264 -4.32 -19.49 -4.41
CA PRO A 264 -4.02 -18.51 -5.45
C PRO A 264 -2.93 -17.53 -5.01
N ARG A 265 -2.22 -16.94 -5.98
CA ARG A 265 -1.11 -16.02 -5.73
C ARG A 265 -1.63 -14.72 -5.11
N HIS A 266 -2.51 -14.04 -5.83
CA HIS A 266 -3.32 -12.95 -5.33
C HIS A 266 -4.44 -13.55 -4.49
N GLN A 267 -4.67 -13.00 -3.30
CA GLN A 267 -5.51 -13.59 -2.27
C GLN A 267 -6.59 -12.60 -1.85
N PHE A 268 -6.51 -12.07 -0.62
CA PHE A 268 -7.49 -11.15 -0.09
C PHE A 268 -7.56 -9.87 -0.93
N VAL A 269 -8.79 -9.50 -1.33
CA VAL A 269 -9.11 -8.33 -2.18
C VAL A 269 -8.16 -8.14 -3.36
N ASP A 270 -7.72 -9.25 -3.94
CA ASP A 270 -6.83 -9.33 -5.09
C ASP A 270 -5.39 -8.84 -4.88
N PHE A 271 -4.93 -8.78 -3.63
CA PHE A 271 -3.53 -8.51 -3.29
C PHE A 271 -2.76 -9.79 -3.00
N GLU A 272 -1.50 -9.81 -3.40
CA GLU A 272 -0.55 -10.87 -3.04
C GLU A 272 0.02 -10.57 -1.64
N PRO A 273 -0.08 -11.50 -0.67
CA PRO A 273 0.55 -11.33 0.62
C PRO A 273 2.07 -11.31 0.47
N ASP A 274 2.75 -10.49 1.26
CA ASP A 274 4.20 -10.50 1.35
C ASP A 274 4.68 -11.85 1.91
N ARG A 275 5.69 -12.43 1.24
CA ARG A 275 6.14 -13.79 1.51
C ARG A 275 6.72 -13.97 2.92
N ALA A 276 7.36 -12.93 3.46
CA ALA A 276 8.01 -12.97 4.77
C ALA A 276 7.05 -12.70 5.93
N THR A 277 5.88 -12.12 5.67
CA THR A 277 5.03 -11.56 6.75
C THR A 277 3.57 -11.95 6.66
N GLY A 278 3.07 -12.25 5.47
CA GLY A 278 1.63 -12.39 5.21
C GLY A 278 0.89 -11.04 5.11
N TYR A 279 1.60 -9.91 5.15
CA TYR A 279 0.97 -8.59 5.06
C TYR A 279 0.54 -8.26 3.64
N TYR A 280 -0.52 -7.46 3.49
CA TYR A 280 -1.00 -6.99 2.21
C TYR A 280 -0.58 -5.54 1.97
N TYR A 281 0.10 -5.29 0.86
CA TYR A 281 0.57 -3.96 0.49
C TYR A 281 -0.49 -3.24 -0.37
N MET A 282 -1.35 -2.44 0.25
CA MET A 282 -2.52 -1.84 -0.38
C MET A 282 -2.32 -0.33 -0.58
N GLY A 283 -1.68 0.04 -1.69
CA GLY A 283 -1.50 1.45 -2.05
C GLY A 283 -0.70 2.21 -1.00
N ALA A 284 -1.34 3.14 -0.31
CA ALA A 284 -0.71 4.02 0.67
C ALA A 284 -0.35 3.33 1.99
N ARG A 285 -0.96 2.19 2.31
CA ARG A 285 -0.78 1.52 3.60
C ARG A 285 -0.54 0.02 3.44
N VAL A 286 0.00 -0.57 4.51
CA VAL A 286 0.19 -2.01 4.63
C VAL A 286 -0.79 -2.54 5.66
N TYR A 287 -1.57 -3.55 5.27
CA TYR A 287 -2.60 -4.18 6.07
C TYR A 287 -2.10 -5.51 6.63
N ASP A 288 -2.34 -5.75 7.92
CA ASP A 288 -2.08 -7.04 8.55
C ASP A 288 -3.42 -7.71 8.91
N PRO A 289 -3.78 -8.84 8.25
CA PRO A 289 -5.03 -9.55 8.52
C PRO A 289 -5.07 -10.17 9.92
N THR A 290 -3.92 -10.46 10.54
CA THR A 290 -3.84 -11.03 11.89
C THR A 290 -3.98 -9.95 12.97
N LEU A 291 -3.55 -8.73 12.68
CA LEU A 291 -3.78 -7.55 13.52
C LEU A 291 -5.17 -6.95 13.29
N ARG A 292 -5.76 -7.21 12.12
CA ARG A 292 -7.06 -6.66 11.67
C ARG A 292 -7.02 -5.13 11.59
N ARG A 293 -5.84 -4.60 11.29
CA ARG A 293 -5.52 -3.16 11.30
C ARG A 293 -4.47 -2.82 10.26
N TRP A 294 -4.42 -1.55 9.91
CA TRP A 294 -3.31 -0.94 9.20
C TRP A 294 -2.07 -0.84 10.10
N LEU A 295 -0.89 -0.88 9.48
CA LEU A 295 0.40 -0.74 10.18
C LEU A 295 0.84 0.74 10.34
N SER A 296 0.10 1.66 9.74
CA SER A 296 0.34 3.11 9.78
C SER A 296 -0.98 3.86 9.82
N PRO A 297 -0.99 5.11 10.35
CA PRO A 297 -2.19 5.96 10.36
C PRO A 297 -2.72 6.20 8.95
N ASP A 298 -4.03 6.38 8.84
CA ASP A 298 -4.66 6.85 7.62
C ASP A 298 -4.13 8.25 7.22
N PRO A 299 -3.45 8.38 6.07
CA PRO A 299 -2.88 9.66 5.67
C PRO A 299 -3.95 10.70 5.31
N LEU A 300 -5.15 10.29 4.87
CA LEU A 300 -6.25 11.21 4.57
C LEU A 300 -6.94 11.67 5.84
N LEU A 301 -7.25 10.78 6.78
CA LEU A 301 -7.84 11.19 8.07
C LEU A 301 -6.84 12.02 8.90
N TRP A 302 -5.55 11.71 8.81
CA TRP A 302 -4.50 12.53 9.43
C TRP A 302 -4.45 13.94 8.85
N ALA A 303 -4.53 14.07 7.52
CA ALA A 303 -4.49 15.36 6.83
C ALA A 303 -5.80 16.14 6.96
N VAL A 304 -6.94 15.44 7.09
CA VAL A 304 -8.29 16.02 7.15
C VAL A 304 -9.09 15.35 8.28
N PRO A 305 -8.85 15.70 9.56
CA PRO A 305 -9.51 15.06 10.70
C PRO A 305 -11.04 15.17 10.72
N GLY A 306 -11.60 16.15 9.99
CA GLY A 306 -13.05 16.39 9.89
C GLY A 306 -13.77 15.62 8.78
N LEU A 307 -13.07 14.80 7.99
CA LEU A 307 -13.66 14.12 6.83
C LEU A 307 -14.83 13.19 7.22
N GLU A 308 -14.80 12.64 8.43
CA GLU A 308 -15.77 11.65 8.92
C GLU A 308 -16.60 12.11 10.14
N GLU A 309 -16.57 13.41 10.48
CA GLU A 309 -17.30 13.96 11.64
C GLU A 309 -18.83 13.74 11.58
N GLY A 310 -19.39 13.41 10.41
CA GLY A 310 -20.83 13.26 10.20
C GLY A 310 -21.44 11.90 10.55
N ASN A 311 -20.65 10.82 10.65
CA ASN A 311 -21.16 9.44 10.85
C ASN A 311 -20.79 8.82 12.22
N GLY A 312 -19.85 9.42 12.96
CA GLY A 312 -19.41 8.95 14.27
C GLY A 312 -18.64 7.61 14.25
N ALA A 313 -18.36 7.05 13.08
CA ALA A 313 -17.75 5.74 12.90
C ALA A 313 -16.26 5.82 12.53
N GLY A 314 -15.84 6.77 11.69
CA GLY A 314 -14.52 6.73 11.05
C GLY A 314 -13.44 7.71 11.53
N LEU A 315 -13.17 7.78 12.84
CA LEU A 315 -11.98 8.50 13.34
C LEU A 315 -10.84 7.58 13.80
N ASN A 316 -10.93 6.28 13.51
CA ASN A 316 -9.87 5.34 13.85
C ASN A 316 -8.82 5.24 12.74
N LEU A 317 -7.68 5.90 12.93
CA LEU A 317 -6.58 5.99 11.97
C LEU A 317 -6.01 4.63 11.55
N TYR A 318 -6.22 3.58 12.34
CA TYR A 318 -5.68 2.24 12.07
C TYR A 318 -6.76 1.21 11.69
N ALA A 319 -8.04 1.57 11.75
CA ALA A 319 -9.12 0.64 11.42
C ALA A 319 -9.11 0.31 9.92
N TYR A 320 -9.19 -0.98 9.60
CA TYR A 320 -9.43 -1.43 8.24
C TYR A 320 -10.94 -1.45 7.99
N ALA A 321 -11.36 -0.84 6.88
CA ALA A 321 -12.73 -0.89 6.37
C ALA A 321 -13.80 -0.55 7.44
N ASP A 322 -13.52 0.45 8.28
CA ASP A 322 -14.37 0.89 9.42
C ASP A 322 -14.82 -0.24 10.38
N ASN A 323 -14.01 -1.30 10.50
CA ASN A 323 -14.38 -2.55 11.18
C ASN A 323 -15.57 -3.32 10.57
N ASP A 324 -15.94 -3.04 9.34
CA ASP A 324 -16.78 -3.88 8.48
C ASP A 324 -16.00 -4.43 7.27
N PRO A 325 -15.08 -5.39 7.48
CA PRO A 325 -14.28 -5.98 6.39
C PRO A 325 -15.08 -6.94 5.47
N VAL A 326 -16.40 -7.03 5.70
CA VAL A 326 -17.32 -7.89 4.95
C VAL A 326 -18.17 -7.05 3.99
N GLY A 327 -18.60 -5.86 4.40
CA GLY A 327 -19.37 -4.92 3.57
C GLY A 327 -18.51 -3.86 2.89
N LEU A 328 -17.31 -3.59 3.42
CA LEU A 328 -16.39 -2.56 2.94
C LEU A 328 -15.01 -3.15 2.61
N ILE A 329 -14.32 -2.46 1.70
CA ILE A 329 -12.92 -2.73 1.34
C ILE A 329 -12.17 -1.39 1.27
N ASP A 330 -10.84 -1.41 1.47
CA ASP A 330 -9.99 -0.23 1.25
C ASP A 330 -8.74 -0.63 0.42
N PRO A 331 -8.89 -0.82 -0.91
CA PRO A 331 -7.81 -1.29 -1.76
C PRO A 331 -6.70 -0.25 -1.99
N GLN A 332 -6.95 1.02 -1.68
CA GLN A 332 -5.98 2.10 -1.81
C GLN A 332 -5.26 2.43 -0.50
N GLY A 333 -5.76 1.92 0.63
CA GLY A 333 -5.24 2.25 1.95
C GLY A 333 -5.50 3.71 2.30
N THR A 334 -6.59 4.31 1.84
CA THR A 334 -6.92 5.72 2.09
C THR A 334 -8.41 6.01 2.17
N ASP A 335 -9.26 5.11 1.69
CA ASP A 335 -10.71 5.34 1.63
C ASP A 335 -11.43 4.13 2.24
N PRO A 336 -11.86 4.22 3.51
CA PRO A 336 -12.53 3.11 4.19
C PRO A 336 -13.92 2.79 3.61
N GLY A 337 -14.46 3.64 2.71
CA GLY A 337 -15.85 3.61 2.25
C GLY A 337 -16.11 3.00 0.87
N ALA A 338 -15.17 2.28 0.26
CA ALA A 338 -15.44 1.60 -1.01
C ALA A 338 -16.44 0.45 -0.79
N VAL A 339 -17.72 0.73 -1.05
CA VAL A 339 -18.81 -0.25 -0.96
C VAL A 339 -18.61 -1.34 -2.01
N ILE A 340 -18.81 -2.59 -1.59
CA ILE A 340 -18.83 -3.76 -2.47
C ILE A 340 -19.83 -3.54 -3.61
N TRP A 341 -19.33 -3.55 -4.85
CA TRP A 341 -20.11 -3.33 -6.08
C TRP A 341 -21.11 -4.47 -6.27
N ASP A 342 -22.38 -4.26 -5.90
CA ASP A 342 -23.44 -5.22 -6.21
C ASP A 342 -23.86 -5.01 -7.67
N GLY A 343 -23.72 -6.05 -8.50
CA GLY A 343 -23.84 -6.03 -9.95
C GLY A 343 -25.24 -5.74 -10.52
N GLY A 344 -25.93 -4.72 -10.03
CA GLY A 344 -27.19 -4.20 -10.56
C GLY A 344 -27.22 -2.69 -10.42
N GLY A 345 -27.14 -1.97 -11.54
CA GLY A 345 -27.02 -0.51 -11.58
C GLY A 345 -28.00 0.22 -10.65
N GLY A 346 -27.44 0.98 -9.71
CA GLY A 346 -28.18 1.88 -8.83
C GLY A 346 -27.57 2.01 -7.44
N CYS A 347 -26.51 2.81 -7.29
CA CYS A 347 -26.04 3.25 -5.98
C CYS A 347 -27.12 4.11 -5.30
N MET A 348 -27.58 3.75 -4.09
CA MET A 348 -28.43 4.63 -3.28
C MET A 348 -27.58 5.41 -2.25
N ALA A 349 -27.46 6.72 -2.50
CA ALA A 349 -27.25 7.87 -1.60
C ALA A 349 -26.25 7.72 -0.42
N SER A 350 -25.09 8.41 -0.42
CA SER A 350 -25.04 9.84 -0.06
C SER A 350 -23.64 10.50 -0.20
N GLN A 351 -22.92 10.32 -1.33
CA GLN A 351 -21.75 11.14 -1.70
C GLN A 351 -21.76 11.46 -3.22
N PRO A 352 -21.22 12.61 -3.68
CA PRO A 352 -21.43 13.12 -5.05
C PRO A 352 -20.60 12.44 -6.16
N ASP A 353 -19.77 11.45 -5.86
CA ASP A 353 -18.80 10.87 -6.82
C ASP A 353 -18.92 9.34 -7.00
N CYS A 354 -20.14 8.81 -6.88
CA CYS A 354 -20.45 7.43 -7.28
C CYS A 354 -20.45 7.31 -8.81
N GLY A 355 -19.26 7.39 -9.42
CA GLY A 355 -19.01 7.25 -10.85
C GLY A 355 -17.58 6.84 -11.19
N ARG A 356 -16.75 6.52 -10.19
CA ARG A 356 -15.40 6.01 -10.43
C ARG A 356 -15.45 4.48 -10.50
N ASP A 357 -15.43 3.96 -11.72
CA ASP A 357 -14.99 2.60 -11.97
C ASP A 357 -13.65 2.37 -11.24
N PRO A 358 -13.45 1.24 -10.53
CA PRO A 358 -12.16 0.91 -9.91
C PRO A 358 -11.04 0.63 -10.94
N ASN A 359 -11.33 0.77 -12.24
CA ASN A 359 -10.37 0.68 -13.33
C ASN A 359 -9.82 2.08 -13.69
N PRO A 360 -8.51 2.35 -13.49
CA PRO A 360 -7.91 3.64 -13.81
C PRO A 360 -7.91 4.01 -15.31
N PHE A 361 -8.33 3.12 -16.23
CA PHE A 361 -8.41 3.40 -17.66
C PHE A 361 -9.79 3.87 -18.18
N SER A 362 -10.83 3.87 -17.36
CA SER A 362 -12.16 4.38 -17.77
C SER A 362 -12.26 5.92 -17.71
N GLN A 363 -11.35 6.58 -16.99
CA GLN A 363 -11.49 8.02 -16.64
C GLN A 363 -10.84 9.01 -17.62
N GLN A 364 -10.31 8.57 -18.76
CA GLN A 364 -10.00 9.51 -19.82
C GLN A 364 -11.27 9.79 -20.62
N LYS A 365 -11.84 11.00 -20.43
CA LYS A 365 -12.85 11.52 -21.36
C LYS A 365 -12.32 11.31 -22.79
N PRO A 366 -13.06 10.60 -23.67
CA PRO A 366 -12.66 10.52 -25.06
C PRO A 366 -12.62 11.94 -25.61
N HIS A 367 -11.45 12.35 -26.14
CA HIS A 367 -11.43 13.46 -27.07
C HIS A 367 -12.34 13.07 -28.23
N GLU A 368 -13.41 13.85 -28.43
CA GLU A 368 -14.28 13.74 -29.60
C GLU A 368 -13.42 13.90 -30.86
N LEU A 369 -13.12 12.79 -31.51
CA LEU A 369 -12.81 12.79 -32.94
C LEU A 369 -14.15 12.94 -33.65
N SER A 370 -14.45 14.17 -34.04
CA SER A 370 -15.50 14.49 -35.00
C SER A 370 -15.27 13.70 -36.30
N ASP A 371 -16.38 13.21 -36.84
CA ASP A 371 -16.58 12.59 -38.15
C ASP A 371 -16.23 11.09 -38.32
N GLY A 372 -17.28 10.29 -38.16
CA GLY A 372 -17.75 9.45 -39.27
C GLY A 372 -17.17 8.06 -39.40
N GLY A 373 -17.47 7.16 -38.47
CA GLY A 373 -17.23 5.72 -38.66
C GLY A 373 -18.00 4.86 -37.67
N LYS A 374 -19.05 4.17 -38.13
CA LYS A 374 -19.76 3.15 -37.35
C LYS A 374 -18.81 2.00 -37.01
N VAL A 375 -18.71 1.61 -35.74
CA VAL A 375 -18.10 0.33 -35.34
C VAL A 375 -19.16 -0.55 -34.71
N VAL A 376 -19.45 -1.66 -35.39
CA VAL A 376 -20.26 -2.79 -34.90
C VAL A 376 -19.29 -3.77 -34.26
N GLY A 377 -19.63 -4.26 -33.07
CA GLY A 377 -18.82 -5.22 -32.32
C GLY A 377 -18.68 -6.58 -33.01
N ALA A 378 -17.43 -6.99 -33.21
CA ALA A 378 -16.97 -8.37 -33.34
C ALA A 378 -15.42 -8.34 -33.37
N VAL A 379 -14.74 -8.86 -32.34
CA VAL A 379 -13.30 -9.14 -32.43
C VAL A 379 -13.13 -10.61 -32.76
N VAL A 380 -12.80 -10.87 -34.02
CA VAL A 380 -12.41 -12.17 -34.56
C VAL A 380 -10.90 -12.34 -34.34
N LEU A 381 -10.49 -13.46 -33.76
CA LEU A 381 -9.10 -13.90 -33.64
C LEU A 381 -8.44 -13.96 -35.03
N GLY A 382 -7.40 -13.16 -35.25
CA GLY A 382 -6.61 -13.14 -36.49
C GLY A 382 -5.11 -13.08 -36.21
N THR A 383 -4.36 -13.99 -36.83
CA THR A 383 -2.90 -14.15 -36.76
C THR A 383 -2.16 -12.91 -37.27
N LEU A 384 -1.22 -12.38 -36.47
CA LEU A 384 -0.39 -11.23 -36.84
C LEU A 384 0.81 -11.67 -37.69
N SER A 385 0.76 -11.42 -39.00
CA SER A 385 1.90 -11.57 -39.91
C SER A 385 2.61 -10.22 -40.06
N LEU A 386 3.88 -10.11 -39.65
CA LEU A 386 4.68 -8.88 -39.66
C LEU A 386 5.58 -8.81 -40.91
N ALA A 387 5.46 -7.70 -41.64
CA ALA A 387 6.21 -7.38 -42.85
C ALA A 387 7.69 -7.04 -42.55
N THR A 388 8.56 -7.33 -43.53
CA THR A 388 10.02 -7.19 -43.49
C THR A 388 10.48 -5.79 -43.90
N ASP A 389 11.31 -5.13 -43.08
CA ASP A 389 12.53 -4.40 -43.49
C ASP A 389 13.28 -3.75 -42.27
N PRO A 390 14.62 -3.55 -42.32
CA PRO A 390 15.45 -3.17 -41.16
C PRO A 390 15.88 -1.69 -41.17
N VAL A 391 15.95 -1.05 -40.00
CA VAL A 391 16.73 0.20 -39.82
C VAL A 391 17.52 0.14 -38.52
N ALA A 392 18.82 0.41 -38.66
CA ALA A 392 19.82 0.48 -37.62
C ALA A 392 19.87 1.89 -37.01
N GLU A 393 19.61 2.03 -35.70
CA GLU A 393 19.99 3.19 -34.87
C GLU A 393 19.65 2.87 -33.39
N ALA A 394 20.60 2.35 -32.61
CA ALA A 394 20.36 2.05 -31.18
C ALA A 394 21.63 2.11 -30.30
N VAL A 395 22.65 2.93 -30.64
CA VAL A 395 23.97 2.89 -29.96
C VAL A 395 24.31 4.13 -29.12
N GLU A 396 23.44 5.15 -28.96
CA GLU A 396 23.76 6.36 -28.16
C GLU A 396 22.78 6.67 -27.00
N ALA A 397 22.17 5.67 -26.37
CA ALA A 397 21.22 5.88 -25.27
C ALA A 397 21.81 6.20 -23.86
N PRO A 398 22.99 5.69 -23.43
CA PRO A 398 23.39 5.82 -22.02
C PRO A 398 23.69 7.27 -21.58
N GLY A 399 24.29 8.08 -22.46
CA GLY A 399 24.72 9.44 -22.12
C GLY A 399 23.59 10.47 -21.96
N LYS A 400 22.43 10.22 -22.57
CA LYS A 400 21.28 11.16 -22.54
C LYS A 400 20.37 10.96 -21.33
N ILE A 401 20.38 9.77 -20.72
CA ILE A 401 19.62 9.48 -19.50
C ILE A 401 20.24 10.20 -18.30
N ALA A 402 21.59 10.24 -18.23
CA ALA A 402 22.31 10.95 -17.17
C ALA A 402 22.08 12.48 -17.22
N SER A 403 21.94 13.08 -18.41
CA SER A 403 21.70 14.54 -18.51
C SER A 403 20.26 14.96 -18.22
N ALA A 404 19.28 14.06 -18.34
CA ALA A 404 17.87 14.32 -18.01
C ALA A 404 17.58 14.28 -16.50
N VAL A 405 18.44 13.60 -15.72
CA VAL A 405 18.37 13.55 -14.25
C VAL A 405 18.78 14.87 -13.60
N GLU A 406 19.59 15.70 -14.28
CA GLU A 406 20.04 16.99 -13.73
C GLU A 406 19.07 18.16 -13.99
N SER A 407 18.07 18.03 -14.87
CA SER A 407 17.22 19.15 -15.30
C SER A 407 15.82 19.23 -14.65
N GLY A 408 15.44 18.30 -13.76
CA GLY A 408 14.26 18.45 -12.90
C GLY A 408 12.88 18.28 -13.58
N ASP A 409 12.81 17.81 -14.81
CA ASP A 409 11.53 17.49 -15.48
C ASP A 409 11.16 16.01 -15.26
N GLY A 410 10.49 15.73 -14.14
CA GLY A 410 10.11 14.39 -13.66
C GLY A 410 8.94 13.72 -14.39
N VAL A 411 8.66 14.08 -15.64
CA VAL A 411 7.55 13.52 -16.43
C VAL A 411 8.10 13.16 -17.80
N GLN A 412 7.94 11.90 -18.23
CA GLN A 412 8.25 11.29 -19.56
C GLN A 412 9.22 10.08 -19.53
N ILE A 413 9.85 9.72 -18.40
CA ILE A 413 10.79 8.56 -18.40
C ILE A 413 10.04 7.21 -18.42
N ALA A 414 8.86 7.11 -17.78
CA ALA A 414 8.10 5.86 -17.69
C ALA A 414 7.45 5.43 -19.03
N SER A 415 6.97 6.38 -19.84
CA SER A 415 6.32 6.13 -21.13
C SER A 415 7.33 5.76 -22.24
N VAL A 416 8.52 6.36 -22.22
CA VAL A 416 9.59 6.07 -23.19
C VAL A 416 10.30 4.75 -22.84
N GLY A 417 10.49 4.45 -21.55
CA GLY A 417 11.04 3.18 -21.08
C GLY A 417 10.19 1.96 -21.47
N ALA A 418 8.86 2.05 -21.33
CA ALA A 418 7.94 0.98 -21.69
C ALA A 418 7.95 0.66 -23.21
N MET A 419 8.01 1.69 -24.08
CA MET A 419 8.08 1.47 -25.53
C MET A 419 9.43 0.95 -26.00
N ILE A 420 10.54 1.34 -25.35
CA ILE A 420 11.88 0.82 -25.67
C ILE A 420 12.00 -0.65 -25.22
N LEU A 421 11.46 -1.01 -24.05
CA LEU A 421 11.51 -2.38 -23.53
C LEU A 421 10.70 -3.34 -24.41
N VAL A 422 9.50 -2.95 -24.86
CA VAL A 422 8.67 -3.75 -25.79
C VAL A 422 9.37 -3.98 -27.14
N ASN A 423 10.14 -3.00 -27.63
CA ASN A 423 10.92 -3.15 -28.88
C ASN A 423 12.19 -3.99 -28.72
N ILE A 424 12.80 -4.02 -27.52
CA ILE A 424 13.92 -4.91 -27.19
C ILE A 424 13.43 -6.36 -27.00
N LEU A 425 12.28 -6.55 -26.33
CA LEU A 425 11.67 -7.86 -26.05
C LEU A 425 11.15 -8.57 -27.30
N THR A 426 10.83 -7.84 -28.37
CA THR A 426 10.39 -8.44 -29.65
C THR A 426 11.54 -8.79 -30.61
N ARG A 427 12.79 -8.42 -30.31
CA ARG A 427 13.93 -8.55 -31.26
C ARG A 427 15.26 -9.06 -30.67
N GLY A 428 15.40 -9.22 -29.35
CA GLY A 428 16.68 -9.59 -28.71
C GLY A 428 16.81 -11.08 -28.37
N LYS A 429 17.95 -11.71 -28.71
CA LYS A 429 18.33 -13.03 -28.18
C LYS A 429 18.58 -12.92 -26.66
N GLY A 430 17.94 -13.81 -25.87
CA GLY A 430 17.71 -13.72 -24.41
C GLY A 430 18.87 -13.34 -23.48
N GLY A 431 20.13 -13.52 -23.88
CA GLY A 431 21.29 -13.19 -23.02
C GLY A 431 21.54 -11.69 -22.77
N LYS A 432 20.96 -10.77 -23.56
CA LYS A 432 21.16 -9.32 -23.37
C LYS A 432 20.10 -8.64 -22.49
N VAL A 433 18.94 -9.27 -22.29
CA VAL A 433 17.81 -8.69 -21.54
C VAL A 433 18.07 -8.80 -20.03
N ARG A 434 18.58 -9.95 -19.57
CA ARG A 434 18.88 -10.20 -18.14
C ARG A 434 19.94 -9.26 -17.57
N LYS A 435 21.02 -9.01 -18.32
CA LYS A 435 22.07 -8.05 -17.93
C LYS A 435 21.52 -6.63 -17.71
N VAL A 436 20.59 -6.17 -18.55
CA VAL A 436 19.96 -4.85 -18.42
C VAL A 436 18.99 -4.80 -17.23
N LEU A 437 18.29 -5.90 -16.94
CA LEU A 437 17.41 -6.02 -15.78
C LEU A 437 18.20 -6.09 -14.46
N ASP A 438 19.31 -6.83 -14.43
CA ASP A 438 20.18 -6.94 -13.26
C ASP A 438 20.94 -5.61 -12.99
N GLU A 439 21.46 -4.95 -14.03
CA GLU A 439 22.06 -3.60 -13.92
C GLU A 439 21.01 -2.55 -13.49
N GLY A 440 19.76 -2.68 -13.96
CA GLY A 440 18.65 -1.82 -13.52
C GLY A 440 18.23 -2.06 -12.07
N ALA A 441 18.21 -3.32 -11.63
CA ALA A 441 17.90 -3.70 -10.25
C ALA A 441 19.00 -3.24 -9.27
N GLU A 442 20.27 -3.31 -9.66
CA GLU A 442 21.40 -2.83 -8.86
C GLU A 442 21.35 -1.31 -8.65
N VAL A 443 21.00 -0.55 -9.70
CA VAL A 443 20.78 0.91 -9.61
C VAL A 443 19.60 1.25 -8.69
N VAL A 444 18.53 0.47 -8.72
CA VAL A 444 17.37 0.64 -7.83
C VAL A 444 17.71 0.29 -6.37
N GLU A 445 18.52 -0.75 -6.14
CA GLU A 445 19.04 -1.09 -4.81
C GLU A 445 19.97 -0.02 -4.25
N ASP A 446 20.82 0.59 -5.08
CA ASP A 446 21.72 1.68 -4.67
C ASP A 446 20.93 2.94 -4.31
N VAL A 447 19.84 3.23 -5.02
CA VAL A 447 18.89 4.30 -4.67
C VAL A 447 18.18 4.00 -3.33
N ALA A 448 17.82 2.73 -3.08
CA ALA A 448 17.23 2.31 -1.80
C ALA A 448 18.22 2.41 -0.62
N LYS A 449 19.51 2.06 -0.85
CA LYS A 449 20.58 2.18 0.16
C LYS A 449 20.98 3.63 0.43
N ALA A 450 20.85 4.52 -0.56
CA ALA A 450 21.13 5.95 -0.43
C ALA A 450 20.12 6.72 0.46
N GLY A 451 18.95 6.13 0.77
CA GLY A 451 17.91 6.73 1.63
C GLY A 451 18.30 6.90 3.11
N LYS A 452 19.45 6.36 3.56
CA LYS A 452 19.95 6.56 4.93
C LYS A 452 20.54 7.97 5.11
N LYS A 453 19.66 8.95 5.35
CA LYS A 453 19.82 10.22 6.10
C LYS A 453 18.87 11.30 5.56
N ALA A 454 17.57 11.09 5.63
CA ALA A 454 16.65 12.22 5.53
C ALA A 454 16.79 13.06 6.82
N LYS A 455 17.41 14.24 6.71
CA LYS A 455 17.38 15.21 7.82
C LYS A 455 15.95 15.75 7.96
N PRO A 456 15.47 16.03 9.19
CA PRO A 456 14.20 16.74 9.39
C PRO A 456 14.15 18.00 8.52
N GLY A 457 13.07 18.19 7.76
CA GLY A 457 12.89 19.33 6.84
C GLY A 457 13.36 19.13 5.39
N SER A 458 13.64 17.88 4.96
CA SER A 458 13.96 17.56 3.56
C SER A 458 12.73 17.57 2.64
N TYR A 459 11.53 17.30 3.17
CA TYR A 459 10.28 17.44 2.43
C TYR A 459 9.93 18.91 2.19
N ARG A 460 9.55 19.24 0.95
CA ARG A 460 9.21 20.60 0.48
C ARG A 460 7.96 20.54 -0.41
N PRO A 461 6.80 21.06 0.03
CA PRO A 461 5.64 21.17 -0.85
C PRO A 461 5.88 22.27 -1.89
N GLU A 462 5.47 22.08 -3.14
CA GLU A 462 5.70 23.06 -4.24
C GLU A 462 4.97 24.41 -4.07
N ARG A 463 4.08 24.53 -3.08
CA ARG A 463 3.27 25.73 -2.84
C ARG A 463 3.92 26.71 -1.86
N GLU A 464 3.71 28.01 -2.09
CA GLU A 464 3.94 29.03 -1.05
C GLU A 464 2.79 29.09 -0.05
N MET A 465 3.05 29.67 1.13
CA MET A 465 2.02 29.90 2.13
C MET A 465 0.95 30.85 1.56
N PRO A 466 -0.32 30.43 1.49
CA PRO A 466 -1.43 31.26 1.01
C PRO A 466 -1.48 32.59 1.75
N LYS A 467 -1.82 33.65 1.01
CA LYS A 467 -1.94 35.00 1.56
C LYS A 467 -3.21 35.68 1.10
N THR A 468 -3.79 36.48 1.98
CA THR A 468 -4.86 37.41 1.64
C THR A 468 -4.34 38.48 0.69
N LYS A 469 -5.27 39.22 0.05
CA LYS A 469 -4.96 40.40 -0.78
C LYS A 469 -4.17 41.49 -0.04
N HIS A 470 -4.14 41.46 1.29
CA HIS A 470 -3.39 42.38 2.15
C HIS A 470 -2.03 41.83 2.58
N GLY A 471 -1.64 40.64 2.09
CA GLY A 471 -0.33 40.03 2.35
C GLY A 471 -0.23 39.25 3.66
N GLU A 472 -1.33 39.13 4.39
CA GLU A 472 -1.42 38.31 5.61
C GLU A 472 -1.53 36.84 5.24
N HIS A 473 -0.94 35.95 6.03
CA HIS A 473 -1.06 34.51 5.76
C HIS A 473 -2.49 34.05 6.01
N GLN A 474 -2.99 33.16 5.16
CA GLN A 474 -4.33 32.59 5.23
C GLN A 474 -4.24 31.11 5.62
N ALA A 475 -5.05 30.72 6.59
CA ALA A 475 -5.18 29.34 7.04
C ALA A 475 -5.86 28.49 5.95
N ASP A 476 -5.51 27.21 5.83
CA ASP A 476 -6.13 26.34 4.83
C ASP A 476 -7.54 25.89 5.25
N THR A 477 -7.80 25.88 6.56
CA THR A 477 -9.08 25.48 7.16
C THR A 477 -9.45 26.43 8.30
N ASP A 478 -10.71 26.38 8.75
CA ASP A 478 -11.22 27.20 9.85
C ASP A 478 -10.98 26.57 11.25
N ALA A 479 -10.33 25.40 11.32
CA ALA A 479 -10.00 24.68 12.55
C ALA A 479 -8.51 24.78 12.92
N PRO A 480 -8.08 24.52 14.17
CA PRO A 480 -6.68 24.44 14.54
C PRO A 480 -5.94 23.36 13.75
N HIS A 481 -4.82 23.72 13.12
CA HIS A 481 -4.03 22.81 12.29
C HIS A 481 -2.60 23.32 12.12
N SER A 482 -1.74 22.45 11.59
CA SER A 482 -0.43 22.84 11.07
C SER A 482 -0.45 22.91 9.55
N GLN A 483 0.14 23.97 9.00
CA GLN A 483 0.18 24.25 7.57
C GLN A 483 1.62 24.37 7.10
N ILE A 484 2.01 23.54 6.12
CA ILE A 484 3.37 23.49 5.57
C ILE A 484 3.40 24.10 4.17
N ALA A 485 4.42 24.91 3.89
CA ALA A 485 4.67 25.53 2.60
C ALA A 485 6.17 25.73 2.32
N THR A 486 6.52 25.94 1.05
CA THR A 486 7.85 26.42 0.66
C THR A 486 7.96 27.93 0.80
N LYS A 487 9.07 28.40 1.36
CA LYS A 487 9.39 29.81 1.50
C LYS A 487 10.56 30.18 0.62
N ARG A 488 10.33 31.10 -0.31
CA ARG A 488 11.40 31.67 -1.14
C ARG A 488 12.35 32.52 -0.31
N SER A 489 13.63 32.19 -0.37
CA SER A 489 14.67 32.94 0.35
C SER A 489 14.92 34.29 -0.30
N LYS A 490 14.72 35.38 0.44
CA LYS A 490 15.01 36.73 -0.03
C LYS A 490 16.51 37.03 -0.22
N ARG A 491 17.40 36.11 0.16
CA ARG A 491 18.86 36.30 0.18
C ARG A 491 19.63 35.27 -0.66
N GLY A 492 18.95 34.53 -1.53
CA GLY A 492 19.61 33.63 -2.49
C GLY A 492 20.26 32.39 -1.87
N LYS A 493 19.90 32.01 -0.63
CA LYS A 493 20.42 30.80 0.05
C LYS A 493 19.58 29.54 -0.20
N GLY A 494 18.81 29.52 -1.28
CA GLY A 494 17.86 28.46 -1.61
C GLY A 494 16.57 28.55 -0.80
N ASP A 495 15.48 28.06 -1.39
CA ASP A 495 14.17 28.02 -0.75
C ASP A 495 14.17 27.02 0.42
N TYR A 496 13.29 27.21 1.39
CA TYR A 496 13.24 26.38 2.59
C TYR A 496 11.81 26.04 3.01
N THR A 497 11.63 24.91 3.68
CA THR A 497 10.35 24.50 4.24
C THR A 497 10.00 25.36 5.45
N GLN A 498 8.76 25.84 5.49
CA GLN A 498 8.20 26.63 6.57
C GLN A 498 6.86 26.01 6.99
N ALA A 499 6.65 25.83 8.28
CA ALA A 499 5.38 25.43 8.84
C ALA A 499 4.80 26.54 9.73
N LYS A 500 3.47 26.58 9.83
CA LYS A 500 2.72 27.47 10.72
C LYS A 500 1.68 26.66 11.47
N GLU A 501 1.58 26.90 12.76
CA GLU A 501 0.54 26.30 13.58
C GLU A 501 -0.54 27.34 13.85
N TRP A 502 -1.79 26.95 13.62
CA TRP A 502 -2.99 27.73 13.80
C TRP A 502 -3.76 27.22 15.02
N GLY A 503 -4.30 28.13 15.82
CA GLY A 503 -5.14 27.78 16.96
C GLY A 503 -6.05 28.94 17.34
N TYR A 504 -7.10 28.67 18.11
CA TYR A 504 -8.06 29.69 18.52
C TYR A 504 -7.45 30.70 19.51
N ASP A 505 -7.76 31.98 19.35
CA ASP A 505 -7.56 32.99 20.39
C ASP A 505 -8.69 32.97 21.44
N GLU A 506 -8.61 33.85 22.42
CA GLU A 506 -9.60 33.96 23.50
C GLU A 506 -10.99 34.35 23.00
N ASP A 507 -11.08 34.97 21.82
CA ASP A 507 -12.32 35.37 21.15
C ASP A 507 -12.84 34.28 20.20
N GLY A 508 -12.17 33.11 20.14
CA GLY A 508 -12.54 31.99 19.29
C GLY A 508 -12.14 32.14 17.82
N ASN A 509 -11.34 33.15 17.46
CA ASN A 509 -10.86 33.34 16.09
C ASN A 509 -9.62 32.48 15.84
N LEU A 510 -9.54 31.87 14.66
CA LEU A 510 -8.36 31.10 14.27
C LEU A 510 -7.18 32.05 13.94
N VAL A 511 -6.11 31.96 14.72
CA VAL A 511 -4.92 32.81 14.59
C VAL A 511 -3.64 31.99 14.55
N PRO A 512 -2.56 32.47 13.90
CA PRO A 512 -1.28 31.76 13.91
C PRO A 512 -0.65 31.85 15.31
N LYS A 513 -0.33 30.70 15.91
CA LYS A 513 0.28 30.59 17.24
C LYS A 513 1.80 30.53 17.18
N ARG A 514 2.36 29.76 16.24
CA ARG A 514 3.80 29.71 16.00
C ARG A 514 4.15 29.47 14.54
N GLN A 515 5.39 29.76 14.20
CA GLN A 515 5.99 29.47 12.90
C GLN A 515 7.28 28.69 13.10
N ILE A 516 7.45 27.61 12.34
CA ILE A 516 8.63 26.76 12.35
C ILE A 516 9.36 26.95 11.02
N ASP A 517 10.66 27.21 11.09
CA ASP A 517 11.52 27.30 9.91
C ASP A 517 12.53 26.14 9.95
N PHE A 518 12.54 25.34 8.89
CA PHE A 518 13.47 24.21 8.73
C PHE A 518 14.79 24.65 8.09
N THR A 519 15.35 25.74 8.60
CA THR A 519 16.62 26.34 8.14
C THR A 519 17.21 27.18 9.27
N ASP A 520 18.53 27.41 9.27
CA ASP A 520 19.20 28.38 10.14
C ASP A 520 19.25 29.80 9.52
N HIS A 521 18.63 30.00 8.34
CA HIS A 521 18.76 31.22 7.54
C HIS A 521 20.21 31.62 7.22
N GLY A 522 21.14 30.66 7.27
CA GLY A 522 22.57 30.86 7.20
C GLY A 522 23.14 31.68 8.36
N ARG A 523 22.55 31.58 9.55
CA ARG A 523 22.93 32.22 10.82
C ARG A 523 22.91 31.19 11.97
N PRO A 524 23.76 30.16 11.93
CA PRO A 524 23.76 29.09 12.93
C PRO A 524 23.97 29.59 14.37
N ASP A 525 24.67 30.73 14.54
CA ASP A 525 24.89 31.34 15.86
C ASP A 525 23.63 32.01 16.46
N LYS A 526 22.59 32.24 15.66
CA LYS A 526 21.34 32.92 16.07
C LYS A 526 20.09 32.07 15.87
N HIS A 527 20.14 31.11 14.96
CA HIS A 527 19.03 30.23 14.62
C HIS A 527 19.55 28.80 14.55
N THR A 528 18.95 27.90 15.32
CA THR A 528 19.14 26.46 15.12
C THR A 528 18.39 26.02 13.85
N SER A 529 18.76 24.87 13.29
CA SER A 529 18.03 24.26 12.18
C SER A 529 17.58 22.87 12.61
N PRO A 530 16.26 22.64 12.83
CA PRO A 530 15.16 23.61 12.77
C PRO A 530 15.07 24.58 13.97
N HIS A 531 14.26 25.62 13.86
CA HIS A 531 13.88 26.52 14.97
C HIS A 531 12.42 27.00 14.83
N GLN A 532 11.86 27.49 15.93
CA GLN A 532 10.49 28.01 16.00
C GLN A 532 10.45 29.47 16.46
N HIS A 533 9.32 30.13 16.18
CA HIS A 533 9.00 31.46 16.67
C HIS A 533 7.53 31.52 17.08
N LYS A 534 7.27 31.84 18.34
CA LYS A 534 5.91 32.09 18.85
C LYS A 534 5.42 33.46 18.39
N TYR A 535 4.15 33.56 18.01
CA TYR A 535 3.54 34.85 17.69
C TYR A 535 3.20 35.58 18.99
N VAL A 536 3.61 36.85 19.08
CA VAL A 536 3.33 37.70 20.23
C VAL A 536 2.46 38.90 19.79
N PRO A 537 1.62 39.43 20.69
CA PRO A 537 0.79 40.59 20.38
C PRO A 537 1.61 41.78 19.88
N ASN A 538 1.06 42.51 18.92
CA ASN A 538 1.69 43.73 18.42
C ASN A 538 1.23 44.94 19.27
N GLU A 539 2.15 45.48 20.06
CA GLU A 539 1.90 46.61 20.99
C GLU A 539 1.38 47.88 20.30
N THR A 540 1.61 48.05 19.00
CA THR A 540 1.13 49.21 18.23
C THR A 540 -0.24 48.98 17.56
N GLY A 541 -0.86 47.82 17.77
CA GLY A 541 -2.05 47.36 17.04
C GLY A 541 -1.70 46.77 15.66
N GLY A 542 -2.46 45.75 15.24
CA GLY A 542 -2.28 45.03 13.96
C GLY A 542 -2.01 43.53 14.15
N SER A 543 -1.68 42.83 13.05
CA SER A 543 -1.46 41.38 13.05
C SER A 543 -0.28 41.00 13.99
N PRO A 544 -0.33 39.83 14.66
CA PRO A 544 0.69 39.41 15.62
C PRO A 544 2.10 39.42 15.04
N LYS A 545 3.08 39.89 15.83
CA LYS A 545 4.50 39.91 15.43
C LYS A 545 5.16 38.57 15.76
N ARG A 546 6.13 38.17 14.95
CA ARG A 546 6.95 36.99 15.21
C ARG A 546 7.89 37.28 16.38
N GLY A 547 7.88 36.44 17.41
CA GLY A 547 8.79 36.53 18.56
C GLY A 547 10.24 36.17 18.23
N GLU A 548 11.09 36.11 19.25
CA GLU A 548 12.48 35.69 19.12
C GLU A 548 12.59 34.22 18.67
N PRO A 549 13.68 33.83 17.97
CA PRO A 549 13.90 32.43 17.62
C PRO A 549 14.17 31.58 18.86
N GLU A 550 13.47 30.47 18.96
CA GLU A 550 13.66 29.46 19.99
C GLU A 550 14.03 28.13 19.30
N PRO A 551 14.88 27.28 19.91
CA PRO A 551 15.03 25.90 19.46
C PRO A 551 13.65 25.24 19.32
N LEU A 552 13.49 24.38 18.32
CA LEU A 552 12.25 23.63 18.18
C LEU A 552 12.06 22.81 19.47
N GLU A 553 10.95 23.05 20.17
CA GLU A 553 10.57 22.22 21.32
C GLU A 553 10.32 20.81 20.79
N GLU A 554 11.17 19.86 21.17
CA GLU A 554 10.88 18.44 20.94
C GLU A 554 9.68 18.09 21.83
N PRO A 555 8.62 17.48 21.26
CA PRO A 555 7.43 17.09 22.02
C PRO A 555 7.75 16.14 23.17
#